data_AF-A0A1V3Q8K9-F1
#
_entry.id   AF-A0A1V3Q8K9-F1
#
_cell.length_a   1.000
_cell.length_b   1.000
_cell.length_c   1.000
_cell.angle_alpha   90.00
_cell.angle_beta   90.00
_cell.angle_gamma   90.00
#
_symmetry.space_group_name_H-M   'P 1'
#
loop_
_entity.id
_entity.type
_entity.pdbx_description
1 polymer ?
#
loop_
_entity_poly.entity_id
_entity_poly.type
_entity_poly.pdbx_seq_one_letter_code
_entity_poly.pdbx_strand_id
1 'polypeptide(L)'
;MRISVAVITYNWPEALELVLRALASQTELPYEVIVTDDGSQPATRELLLRLARDYPVRLVHLWQPDDGARMSRARNRAIAAARGDYVILLDGDMVAERHFIADHRAFARRGCFAQGSRVLTDASSVKDMLGRGPSFPEFFRRGIDRRRHTLRLPLLARLFARPSTRQRGIKSCNMAFWRDDLLRLNGFNETMTGWGREDTELAVRAFHAGVARRDLRLGGLAVHLYHRTRKHLVDNPNDRILEETKRLGLIRCERGVEQCMLEFAEAPMDLRTVHSAALSLPPIPPGRIAVGRAAVA
;
A
#
# COMPACT_ATOMS: atom_id res chain seq x y z
N MET A 1 4.22 -2.10 -19.33
CA MET A 1 4.87 -1.94 -18.00
C MET A 1 4.38 -3.06 -17.09
N ARG A 2 5.26 -3.62 -16.26
CA ARG A 2 4.86 -4.58 -15.20
C ARG A 2 4.51 -3.82 -13.93
N ILE A 3 3.36 -4.13 -13.33
CA ILE A 3 2.87 -3.45 -12.12
C ILE A 3 2.94 -4.41 -10.94
N SER A 4 3.72 -4.07 -9.92
CA SER A 4 3.72 -4.77 -8.63
C SER A 4 2.78 -4.04 -7.68
N VAL A 5 1.89 -4.76 -7.02
CA VAL A 5 1.04 -4.20 -5.96
C VAL A 5 1.63 -4.60 -4.61
N ALA A 6 2.13 -3.63 -3.87
CA ALA A 6 2.62 -3.79 -2.51
C ALA A 6 1.46 -3.54 -1.53
N VAL A 7 0.98 -4.60 -0.89
CA VAL A 7 -0.12 -4.57 0.08
C VAL A 7 0.45 -4.64 1.50
N ILE A 8 0.20 -3.63 2.32
CA ILE A 8 0.74 -3.57 3.69
C ILE A 8 -0.34 -4.01 4.67
N THR A 9 -0.05 -5.00 5.50
CA THR A 9 -1.03 -5.56 6.43
C THR A 9 -0.50 -5.63 7.87
N TYR A 10 -1.44 -5.58 8.82
CA TYR A 10 -1.19 -5.81 10.24
C TYR A 10 -2.48 -6.32 10.92
N ASN A 11 -2.45 -7.57 11.38
CA ASN A 11 -3.45 -8.20 12.27
C ASN A 11 -4.92 -8.02 11.86
N TRP A 12 -5.23 -8.03 10.55
CA TRP A 12 -6.61 -8.02 10.05
C TRP A 12 -6.77 -8.92 8.82
N PRO A 13 -6.69 -10.26 8.99
CA PRO A 13 -6.72 -11.20 7.88
C PRO A 13 -8.00 -11.10 7.04
N GLU A 14 -9.15 -10.84 7.65
CA GLU A 14 -10.43 -10.77 6.91
C GLU A 14 -10.49 -9.56 5.98
N ALA A 15 -9.95 -8.41 6.39
CA ALA A 15 -9.80 -7.25 5.51
C ALA A 15 -8.82 -7.55 4.37
N LEU A 16 -7.67 -8.15 4.68
CA LEU A 16 -6.68 -8.54 3.68
C LEU A 16 -7.27 -9.50 2.65
N GLU A 17 -8.11 -10.44 3.06
CA GLU A 17 -8.80 -11.35 2.14
C GLU A 17 -9.67 -10.59 1.13
N LEU A 18 -10.42 -9.57 1.58
CA LEU A 18 -11.21 -8.72 0.68
C LEU A 18 -10.32 -7.97 -0.33
N VAL A 19 -9.21 -7.40 0.13
CA VAL A 19 -8.25 -6.69 -0.73
C VAL A 19 -7.68 -7.63 -1.78
N LEU A 20 -7.22 -8.81 -1.37
CA LEU A 20 -6.62 -9.79 -2.28
C LEU A 20 -7.64 -10.35 -3.28
N ARG A 21 -8.89 -10.61 -2.86
CA ARG A 21 -9.96 -11.01 -3.77
C ARG A 21 -10.29 -9.91 -4.78
N ALA A 22 -10.30 -8.63 -4.37
CA ALA A 22 -10.53 -7.52 -5.28
C ALA A 22 -9.39 -7.32 -6.29
N LEU A 23 -8.15 -7.57 -5.90
CA LEU A 23 -6.99 -7.58 -6.80
C LEU A 23 -7.01 -8.78 -7.77
N ALA A 24 -7.51 -9.94 -7.33
CA ALA A 24 -7.68 -11.12 -8.17
C ALA A 24 -8.81 -10.96 -9.21
N SER A 25 -9.81 -10.11 -8.94
CA SER A 25 -10.94 -9.85 -9.84
C SER A 25 -10.76 -8.60 -10.71
N GLN A 26 -9.54 -8.10 -10.86
CA GLN A 26 -9.28 -6.93 -11.71
C GLN A 26 -9.51 -7.26 -13.19
N THR A 27 -10.02 -6.29 -13.93
CA THR A 27 -10.14 -6.36 -15.40
C THR A 27 -8.80 -6.51 -16.12
N GLU A 28 -7.75 -5.99 -15.49
CA GLU A 28 -6.36 -6.22 -15.87
C GLU A 28 -5.61 -6.67 -14.60
N LEU A 29 -5.02 -7.86 -14.64
CA LEU A 29 -4.28 -8.38 -13.49
C LEU A 29 -2.94 -7.65 -13.31
N PRO A 30 -2.51 -7.39 -12.07
CA PRO A 30 -1.15 -6.91 -11.81
C PRO A 30 -0.12 -7.99 -12.22
N TYR A 31 1.14 -7.59 -12.38
CA TYR A 31 2.21 -8.55 -12.63
C TYR A 31 2.45 -9.45 -11.42
N GLU A 32 2.31 -8.89 -10.22
CA GLU A 32 2.46 -9.60 -8.95
C GLU A 32 1.80 -8.83 -7.79
N VAL A 33 1.54 -9.53 -6.70
CA VAL A 33 1.10 -8.98 -5.42
C VAL A 33 2.11 -9.36 -4.34
N ILE A 34 2.61 -8.36 -3.63
CA ILE A 34 3.58 -8.52 -2.54
C ILE A 34 2.91 -8.04 -1.26
N VAL A 35 2.57 -8.98 -0.39
CA VAL A 35 1.98 -8.69 0.93
C VAL A 35 3.11 -8.52 1.93
N THR A 36 3.31 -7.30 2.42
CA THR A 36 4.26 -7.00 3.50
C THR A 36 3.55 -6.91 4.82
N ASP A 37 4.00 -7.70 5.78
CA ASP A 37 3.30 -7.96 7.02
C ASP A 37 4.16 -7.52 8.20
N ASP A 38 3.71 -6.47 8.90
CA ASP A 38 4.44 -5.80 9.99
C ASP A 38 4.20 -6.47 11.36
N GLY A 39 4.31 -7.79 11.42
CA GLY A 39 4.21 -8.56 12.66
C GLY A 39 2.83 -9.11 12.97
N SER A 40 2.06 -9.51 11.95
CA SER A 40 0.80 -10.21 12.20
C SER A 40 1.00 -11.59 12.82
N GLN A 41 -0.05 -12.06 13.48
CA GLN A 41 -0.17 -13.42 14.02
C GLN A 41 -0.26 -14.49 12.91
N PRO A 42 -0.06 -15.79 13.24
CA PRO A 42 -0.03 -16.88 12.25
C PRO A 42 -1.25 -16.96 11.31
N ALA A 43 -2.44 -16.54 11.76
CA ALA A 43 -3.67 -16.54 10.96
C ALA A 43 -3.54 -15.78 9.63
N THR A 44 -2.77 -14.69 9.57
CA THR A 44 -2.52 -13.94 8.32
C THR A 44 -1.75 -14.80 7.32
N ARG A 45 -0.74 -15.55 7.79
CA ARG A 45 0.06 -16.44 6.95
C ARG A 45 -0.75 -17.63 6.46
N GLU A 46 -1.56 -18.23 7.32
CA GLU A 46 -2.45 -19.33 6.97
C GLU A 46 -3.47 -18.93 5.90
N LEU A 47 -4.05 -17.73 6.03
CA LEU A 47 -4.90 -17.14 5.01
C LEU A 47 -4.17 -17.02 3.67
N LEU A 48 -2.95 -16.46 3.66
CA LEU A 48 -2.19 -16.25 2.43
C LEU A 48 -1.82 -17.57 1.75
N LEU A 49 -1.42 -18.59 2.50
CA LEU A 49 -1.14 -19.93 1.96
C LEU A 49 -2.40 -20.57 1.36
N ARG A 50 -3.56 -20.38 2.00
CA ARG A 50 -4.85 -20.85 1.48
C ARG A 50 -5.22 -20.14 0.18
N LEU A 51 -5.15 -18.81 0.14
CA LEU A 51 -5.48 -18.01 -1.04
C LEU A 51 -4.52 -18.25 -2.20
N ALA A 52 -3.23 -18.50 -1.91
CA ALA A 52 -2.21 -18.70 -2.92
C ALA A 52 -2.51 -19.88 -3.87
N ARG A 53 -3.22 -20.92 -3.42
CA ARG A 53 -3.50 -22.12 -4.22
C ARG A 53 -4.13 -21.80 -5.58
N ASP A 54 -5.07 -20.85 -5.59
CA ASP A 54 -5.84 -20.46 -6.77
C ASP A 54 -5.61 -18.99 -7.16
N TYR A 55 -4.57 -18.34 -6.63
CA TYR A 55 -4.33 -16.92 -6.89
C TYR A 55 -3.81 -16.71 -8.33
N PRO A 56 -4.36 -15.76 -9.10
CA PRO A 56 -4.11 -15.71 -10.55
C PRO A 56 -2.70 -15.20 -10.92
N VAL A 57 -1.99 -14.58 -9.98
CA VAL A 57 -0.68 -13.94 -10.20
C VAL A 57 0.29 -14.30 -9.09
N ARG A 58 1.59 -14.03 -9.27
CA ARG A 58 2.60 -14.25 -8.23
C ARG A 58 2.17 -13.58 -6.92
N LEU A 59 2.10 -14.36 -5.84
CA LEU A 59 1.74 -13.88 -4.51
C LEU A 59 2.90 -14.13 -3.55
N VAL A 60 3.41 -13.06 -2.95
CA VAL A 60 4.55 -13.10 -2.03
C VAL A 60 4.10 -12.62 -0.65
N HIS A 61 4.58 -13.26 0.41
CA HIS A 61 4.40 -12.81 1.80
C HIS A 61 5.75 -12.48 2.43
N LEU A 62 5.93 -11.23 2.82
CA LEU A 62 7.14 -10.72 3.49
C LEU A 62 6.79 -10.35 4.93
N TRP A 63 6.92 -11.32 5.85
CA TRP A 63 6.69 -11.11 7.27
C TRP A 63 7.93 -10.53 7.96
N GLN A 64 7.75 -9.57 8.88
CA GLN A 64 8.79 -9.13 9.81
C GLN A 64 8.26 -9.20 11.26
N PRO A 65 9.15 -9.30 12.26
CA PRO A 65 8.74 -9.28 13.67
C PRO A 65 7.92 -8.04 14.05
N ASP A 66 6.99 -8.18 15.00
CA ASP A 66 6.33 -7.03 15.62
C ASP A 66 7.29 -6.35 16.60
N ASP A 67 7.91 -5.25 16.17
CA ASP A 67 8.90 -4.50 16.95
C ASP A 67 8.75 -3.00 16.63
N GLY A 68 7.65 -2.43 17.09
CA GLY A 68 7.30 -1.05 16.72
C GLY A 68 6.47 -0.99 15.43
N ALA A 69 5.80 0.14 15.20
CA ALA A 69 5.16 0.39 13.91
C ALA A 69 6.26 0.80 12.92
N ARG A 70 6.60 -0.11 12.01
CA ARG A 70 7.73 0.01 11.08
C ARG A 70 7.24 -0.04 9.63
N MET A 71 6.20 0.75 9.36
CA MET A 71 5.57 0.85 8.05
C MET A 71 6.55 1.26 6.94
N SER A 72 7.51 2.14 7.23
CA SER A 72 8.59 2.49 6.29
C SER A 72 9.40 1.26 5.87
N ARG A 73 9.83 0.43 6.84
CA ARG A 73 10.56 -0.81 6.56
C ARG A 73 9.71 -1.82 5.80
N ALA A 74 8.45 -2.00 6.20
CA ALA A 74 7.53 -2.90 5.49
C ALA A 74 7.36 -2.49 4.02
N ARG A 75 7.15 -1.20 3.75
CA ARG A 75 7.09 -0.65 2.38
C ARG A 75 8.39 -0.84 1.63
N ASN A 76 9.53 -0.59 2.26
CA ASN A 76 10.84 -0.78 1.64
C ASN A 76 11.11 -2.23 1.25
N ARG A 77 10.72 -3.21 2.07
CA ARG A 77 10.82 -4.63 1.71
C ARG A 77 10.00 -4.95 0.47
N ALA A 78 8.81 -4.36 0.33
CA ALA A 78 8.01 -4.52 -0.88
C ALA A 78 8.72 -3.96 -2.12
N ILE A 79 9.32 -2.76 -1.99
CA ILE A 79 10.04 -2.09 -3.09
C ILE A 79 11.28 -2.90 -3.50
N ALA A 80 12.03 -3.40 -2.53
CA ALA A 80 13.21 -4.22 -2.77
C ALA A 80 12.85 -5.54 -3.47
N ALA A 81 11.81 -6.23 -2.99
CA ALA A 81 11.32 -7.49 -3.55
C ALA A 81 10.56 -7.37 -4.89
N ALA A 82 10.09 -6.16 -5.23
CA ALA A 82 9.32 -5.92 -6.44
C ALA A 82 10.14 -6.18 -7.71
N ARG A 83 9.54 -6.92 -8.64
CA ARG A 83 10.06 -7.22 -9.98
C ARG A 83 9.41 -6.36 -11.08
N GLY A 84 8.33 -5.65 -10.75
CA GLY A 84 7.65 -4.73 -11.66
C GLY A 84 8.38 -3.40 -11.80
N ASP A 85 8.13 -2.72 -12.91
CA ASP A 85 8.73 -1.42 -13.23
C ASP A 85 7.98 -0.27 -12.52
N TYR A 86 6.72 -0.54 -12.13
CA TYR A 86 5.82 0.38 -11.46
C TYR A 86 5.24 -0.28 -10.21
N VAL A 87 5.36 0.39 -9.06
CA VAL A 87 4.94 -0.14 -7.75
C VAL A 87 3.74 0.67 -7.26
N ILE A 88 2.60 -0.01 -7.05
CA ILE A 88 1.43 0.57 -6.39
C ILE A 88 1.49 0.18 -4.91
N LEU A 89 1.51 1.16 -4.03
CA LEU A 89 1.35 1.02 -2.59
C LEU A 89 -0.14 1.04 -2.26
N LEU A 90 -0.61 -0.01 -1.60
CA LEU A 90 -2.01 -0.19 -1.21
C LEU A 90 -2.06 -0.68 0.25
N ASP A 91 -2.92 -0.09 1.07
CA ASP A 91 -3.10 -0.57 2.44
C ASP A 91 -3.97 -1.84 2.48
N GLY A 92 -3.75 -2.71 3.46
CA GLY A 92 -4.43 -4.00 3.61
C GLY A 92 -5.92 -3.91 3.96
N ASP A 93 -6.45 -2.70 4.10
CA ASP A 93 -7.86 -2.38 4.31
C ASP A 93 -8.48 -1.59 3.14
N MET A 94 -7.79 -1.54 1.99
CA MET A 94 -8.21 -0.80 0.80
C MET A 94 -8.67 -1.74 -0.32
N VAL A 95 -9.98 -1.90 -0.48
CA VAL A 95 -10.60 -2.74 -1.51
C VAL A 95 -10.62 -1.99 -2.85
N ALA A 96 -9.80 -2.43 -3.81
CA ALA A 96 -9.66 -1.81 -5.12
C ALA A 96 -10.91 -1.96 -6.01
N GLU A 97 -11.27 -0.92 -6.76
CA GLU A 97 -12.29 -1.00 -7.83
C GLU A 97 -11.78 -1.88 -9.00
N ARG A 98 -12.67 -2.52 -9.76
CA ARG A 98 -12.30 -3.52 -10.80
C ARG A 98 -11.40 -3.03 -11.94
N HIS A 99 -11.26 -1.73 -12.15
CA HIS A 99 -10.34 -1.13 -13.13
C HIS A 99 -9.13 -0.45 -12.49
N PHE A 100 -8.91 -0.63 -11.19
CA PHE A 100 -7.86 0.06 -10.44
C PHE A 100 -6.48 -0.09 -11.10
N ILE A 101 -6.10 -1.31 -11.50
CA ILE A 101 -4.81 -1.56 -12.17
C ILE A 101 -4.75 -0.90 -13.55
N ALA A 102 -5.81 -1.06 -14.36
CA ALA A 102 -5.90 -0.47 -15.69
C ALA A 102 -5.83 1.08 -15.64
N ASP A 103 -6.47 1.69 -14.64
CA ASP A 103 -6.45 3.14 -14.43
C ASP A 103 -5.05 3.62 -14.04
N HIS A 104 -4.37 2.93 -13.12
CA HIS A 104 -2.98 3.25 -12.77
C HIS A 104 -2.04 3.10 -13.97
N ARG A 105 -2.17 2.03 -14.77
CA ARG A 105 -1.40 1.83 -16.01
C ARG A 105 -1.63 2.97 -17.00
N ALA A 106 -2.88 3.32 -17.27
CA ALA A 106 -3.23 4.38 -18.21
C ALA A 106 -2.81 5.77 -17.73
N PHE A 107 -2.70 5.96 -16.42
CA PHE A 107 -2.33 7.23 -15.80
C PHE A 107 -0.82 7.42 -15.62
N ALA A 108 -0.05 6.34 -15.51
CA ALA A 108 1.38 6.37 -15.26
C ALA A 108 2.12 7.26 -16.27
N ARG A 109 3.04 8.09 -15.77
CA ARG A 109 3.89 8.99 -16.57
C ARG A 109 5.25 9.12 -15.91
N ARG A 110 6.34 8.99 -16.67
CA ARG A 110 7.70 9.20 -16.14
C ARG A 110 7.88 10.64 -15.64
N GLY A 111 8.72 10.81 -14.62
CA GLY A 111 8.87 12.09 -13.91
C GLY A 111 7.66 12.45 -13.05
N CYS A 112 6.73 11.51 -12.85
CA CYS A 112 5.60 11.68 -11.95
C CYS A 112 5.32 10.42 -11.12
N PHE A 113 4.82 10.61 -9.91
CA PHE A 113 4.10 9.59 -9.15
C PHE A 113 2.60 9.86 -9.14
N ALA A 114 1.80 8.81 -9.01
CA ALA A 114 0.35 8.90 -8.96
C ALA A 114 -0.15 8.82 -7.51
N GLN A 115 -1.24 9.53 -7.25
CA GLN A 115 -2.01 9.37 -6.02
C GLN A 115 -3.48 9.15 -6.39
N GLY A 116 -4.01 7.98 -6.06
CA GLY A 116 -5.40 7.65 -6.29
C GLY A 116 -6.33 8.19 -5.20
N SER A 117 -7.62 7.94 -5.40
CA SER A 117 -8.67 8.39 -4.48
C SER A 117 -9.13 7.26 -3.58
N ARG A 118 -9.60 7.61 -2.37
CA ARG A 118 -10.24 6.65 -1.45
C ARG A 118 -11.64 7.07 -1.07
N VAL A 119 -12.56 6.13 -1.14
CA VAL A 119 -13.91 6.22 -0.57
C VAL A 119 -13.83 5.81 0.89
N LEU A 120 -14.43 6.59 1.79
CA LEU A 120 -14.51 6.23 3.20
C LEU A 120 -15.87 5.60 3.47
N THR A 121 -15.85 4.40 4.05
CA THR A 121 -17.05 3.67 4.44
C THR A 121 -17.32 3.75 5.93
N ASP A 122 -18.43 3.14 6.36
CA ASP A 122 -18.85 2.97 7.74
C ASP A 122 -18.80 1.50 8.17
N ALA A 123 -19.09 1.24 9.46
CA ALA A 123 -19.10 -0.11 10.01
C ALA A 123 -20.12 -1.04 9.32
N SER A 124 -21.24 -0.49 8.83
CA SER A 124 -22.28 -1.29 8.14
C SER A 124 -21.76 -1.84 6.81
N SER A 125 -21.07 -1.00 6.04
CA SER A 125 -20.45 -1.40 4.77
C SER A 125 -19.39 -2.47 4.95
N VAL A 126 -18.58 -2.38 6.00
CA VAL A 126 -17.56 -3.40 6.32
C VAL A 126 -18.22 -4.74 6.64
N LYS A 127 -19.27 -4.74 7.48
CA LYS A 127 -20.01 -5.97 7.81
C LYS A 127 -20.58 -6.63 6.55
N ASP A 128 -21.14 -5.84 5.63
CA ASP A 128 -21.66 -6.34 4.36
C ASP A 128 -20.56 -6.95 3.49
N MET A 129 -19.40 -6.27 3.36
CA MET A 129 -18.28 -6.76 2.55
C MET A 129 -17.67 -8.03 3.13
N LEU A 130 -17.53 -8.11 4.46
CA LEU A 130 -17.04 -9.33 5.12
C LEU A 130 -17.99 -10.51 4.93
N GLY A 131 -19.31 -10.27 4.89
CA GLY A 131 -20.31 -11.33 4.70
C GLY A 131 -20.55 -11.74 3.24
N ARG A 132 -20.40 -10.83 2.28
CA ARG A 132 -20.78 -11.05 0.86
C ARG A 132 -19.60 -11.03 -0.10
N GLY A 133 -18.42 -10.60 0.33
CA GLY A 133 -17.23 -10.41 -0.50
C GLY A 133 -16.98 -8.94 -0.89
N PRO A 134 -15.87 -8.68 -1.62
CA PRO A 134 -15.49 -7.33 -2.00
C PRO A 134 -16.57 -6.69 -2.88
N SER A 135 -16.97 -5.47 -2.54
CA SER A 135 -17.90 -4.69 -3.33
C SER A 135 -17.46 -3.24 -3.38
N PHE A 136 -17.82 -2.55 -4.45
CA PHE A 136 -17.56 -1.12 -4.59
C PHE A 136 -18.87 -0.35 -4.38
N PRO A 137 -18.93 0.62 -3.46
CA PRO A 137 -20.18 1.27 -3.08
C PRO A 137 -20.70 2.19 -4.19
N GLU A 138 -22.00 2.15 -4.41
CA GLU A 138 -22.69 3.08 -5.31
C GLU A 138 -22.77 4.50 -4.73
N PHE A 139 -22.92 5.48 -5.63
CA PHE A 139 -22.91 6.90 -5.28
C PHE A 139 -23.98 7.29 -4.25
N PHE A 140 -25.17 6.69 -4.31
CA PHE A 140 -26.30 7.01 -3.43
C PHE A 140 -26.38 6.14 -2.17
N ARG A 141 -25.47 5.19 -1.97
CA ARG A 141 -25.46 4.33 -0.77
C ARG A 141 -25.32 5.18 0.50
N ARG A 142 -26.06 4.84 1.56
CA ARG A 142 -25.89 5.48 2.89
C ARG A 142 -24.53 5.08 3.48
N GLY A 143 -23.99 5.90 4.40
CA GLY A 143 -22.72 5.60 5.07
C GLY A 143 -21.44 5.87 4.25
N ILE A 144 -21.55 6.47 3.06
CA ILE A 144 -20.42 6.82 2.20
C ILE A 144 -20.02 8.29 2.38
N ASP A 145 -18.78 8.53 2.83
CA ASP A 145 -18.15 9.85 2.80
C ASP A 145 -17.31 10.02 1.52
N ARG A 146 -17.15 11.27 1.07
CA ARG A 146 -16.47 11.65 -0.19
C ARG A 146 -17.03 10.92 -1.41
N ARG A 147 -18.36 10.82 -1.51
CA ARG A 147 -19.13 10.11 -2.55
C ARG A 147 -18.62 10.29 -3.98
N ARG A 148 -18.08 11.46 -4.34
CA ARG A 148 -17.46 11.68 -5.67
C ARG A 148 -16.33 10.69 -6.00
N HIS A 149 -15.68 10.08 -5.01
CA HIS A 149 -14.67 9.04 -5.20
C HIS A 149 -15.29 7.66 -5.51
N THR A 150 -16.61 7.56 -5.63
CA THR A 150 -17.30 6.37 -6.17
C THR A 150 -17.48 6.45 -7.69
N LEU A 151 -17.28 7.63 -8.29
CA LEU A 151 -17.51 7.85 -9.71
C LEU A 151 -16.22 7.62 -10.49
N ARG A 152 -16.23 6.64 -11.39
CA ARG A 152 -15.15 6.40 -12.35
C ARG A 152 -15.49 7.09 -13.67
N LEU A 153 -14.70 8.10 -14.04
CA LEU A 153 -14.84 8.89 -15.26
C LEU A 153 -13.45 9.12 -15.87
N PRO A 154 -12.88 8.13 -16.59
CA PRO A 154 -11.46 8.15 -17.00
C PRO A 154 -11.12 9.30 -17.96
N LEU A 155 -12.06 9.73 -18.81
CA LEU A 155 -11.86 10.89 -19.69
C LEU A 155 -11.73 12.18 -18.89
N LEU A 156 -12.58 12.36 -17.86
CA LEU A 156 -12.57 13.53 -17.00
C LEU A 156 -11.37 13.52 -16.02
N ALA A 157 -10.90 12.32 -15.62
CA ALA A 157 -9.72 12.15 -14.79
C ALA A 157 -8.48 12.85 -15.37
N ARG A 158 -8.34 12.87 -16.71
CA ARG A 158 -7.23 13.52 -17.41
C ARG A 158 -7.14 15.03 -17.14
N LEU A 159 -8.28 15.70 -16.92
CA LEU A 159 -8.30 17.15 -16.65
C LEU A 159 -7.71 17.49 -15.27
N PHE A 160 -7.81 16.56 -14.31
CA PHE A 160 -7.26 16.71 -12.96
C PHE A 160 -5.81 16.22 -12.84
N ALA A 161 -5.28 15.60 -13.89
CA ALA A 161 -4.00 14.91 -13.90
C ALA A 161 -2.79 15.84 -14.09
N ARG A 162 -2.92 17.15 -13.81
CA ARG A 162 -1.82 18.10 -14.00
C ARG A 162 -0.71 17.82 -12.97
N PRO A 163 0.56 17.70 -13.39
CA PRO A 163 1.69 17.56 -12.46
C PRO A 163 1.73 18.71 -11.46
N SER A 164 1.99 18.40 -10.19
CA SER A 164 2.06 19.38 -9.10
C SER A 164 3.02 18.92 -8.01
N THR A 165 3.68 19.87 -7.34
CA THR A 165 4.50 19.66 -6.15
C THR A 165 3.77 20.02 -4.86
N ARG A 166 2.43 20.14 -4.91
CA ARG A 166 1.61 20.49 -3.75
C ARG A 166 1.67 19.40 -2.69
N GLN A 167 2.15 19.76 -1.51
CA GLN A 167 2.33 18.83 -0.39
C GLN A 167 1.02 18.49 0.37
N ARG A 168 -0.05 19.30 0.19
CA ARG A 168 -1.31 19.07 0.91
C ARG A 168 -2.02 17.81 0.44
N GLY A 169 -2.41 16.97 1.39
CA GLY A 169 -3.28 15.81 1.16
C GLY A 169 -2.60 14.60 0.55
N ILE A 170 -1.28 14.47 0.74
CA ILE A 170 -0.52 13.27 0.40
C ILE A 170 -0.96 12.11 1.30
N LYS A 171 -1.13 10.92 0.70
CA LYS A 171 -1.57 9.70 1.38
C LYS A 171 -1.02 8.46 0.69
N SER A 172 -0.16 7.70 1.36
CA SER A 172 0.47 6.48 0.81
C SER A 172 -0.48 5.31 0.54
N CYS A 173 -1.67 5.29 1.15
CA CYS A 173 -2.69 4.23 1.03
C CYS A 173 -3.13 3.85 -0.40
N ASN A 174 -2.82 4.69 -1.39
CA ASN A 174 -3.10 4.48 -2.81
C ASN A 174 -2.17 5.40 -3.63
N MET A 175 -0.88 5.09 -3.61
CA MET A 175 0.14 5.82 -4.35
C MET A 175 0.90 4.88 -5.27
N ALA A 176 1.35 5.38 -6.41
CA ALA A 176 2.11 4.57 -7.34
C ALA A 176 3.31 5.31 -7.92
N PHE A 177 4.44 4.63 -7.96
CA PHE A 177 5.73 5.18 -8.35
C PHE A 177 6.42 4.28 -9.37
N TRP A 178 7.25 4.86 -10.22
CA TRP A 178 8.26 4.08 -10.92
C TRP A 178 9.24 3.50 -9.91
N ARG A 179 9.57 2.23 -10.06
CA ARG A 179 10.49 1.55 -9.13
C ARG A 179 11.84 2.25 -9.08
N ASP A 180 12.37 2.68 -10.22
CA ASP A 180 13.65 3.40 -10.28
C ASP A 180 13.61 4.75 -9.56
N ASP A 181 12.47 5.44 -9.56
CA ASP A 181 12.29 6.67 -8.77
C ASP A 181 12.35 6.34 -7.27
N LEU A 182 11.68 5.28 -6.82
CA LEU A 182 11.76 4.83 -5.42
C LEU A 182 13.19 4.45 -5.03
N LEU A 183 13.92 3.71 -5.87
CA LEU A 183 15.31 3.34 -5.61
C LEU A 183 16.22 4.57 -5.56
N ARG A 184 16.05 5.52 -6.48
CA ARG A 184 16.81 6.79 -6.50
C ARG A 184 16.61 7.60 -5.22
N LEU A 185 15.39 7.61 -4.68
CA LEU A 185 15.06 8.28 -3.42
C LEU A 185 15.52 7.49 -2.19
N ASN A 186 15.98 6.25 -2.34
CA ASN A 186 16.19 5.27 -1.26
C ASN A 186 14.90 4.87 -0.52
N GLY A 187 13.74 4.88 -1.18
CA GLY A 187 12.47 4.42 -0.60
C GLY A 187 11.99 5.28 0.57
N PHE A 188 11.24 4.68 1.48
CA PHE A 188 10.75 5.30 2.71
C PHE A 188 11.87 5.45 3.74
N ASN A 189 11.83 6.53 4.52
CA ASN A 189 12.83 6.76 5.56
C ASN A 189 12.56 5.85 6.78
N GLU A 190 13.44 4.88 7.02
CA GLU A 190 13.31 3.90 8.11
C GLU A 190 13.67 4.46 9.49
N THR A 191 14.19 5.69 9.57
CA THR A 191 14.30 6.39 10.87
C THR A 191 12.94 6.86 11.39
N MET A 192 11.95 7.01 10.50
CA MET A 192 10.58 7.35 10.87
C MET A 192 9.90 6.12 11.46
N THR A 193 9.48 6.23 12.71
CA THR A 193 8.77 5.17 13.44
C THR A 193 7.41 5.68 13.90
N GLY A 194 6.51 4.77 14.24
CA GLY A 194 5.16 5.17 14.58
C GLY A 194 4.37 5.56 13.34
N TRP A 195 3.42 6.48 13.53
CA TRP A 195 2.44 6.82 12.51
C TRP A 195 2.64 8.22 11.94
N GLY A 196 2.60 8.33 10.61
CA GLY A 196 2.45 9.58 9.89
C GLY A 196 3.75 10.23 9.46
N ARG A 197 3.60 11.11 8.45
CA ARG A 197 4.63 11.89 7.76
C ARG A 197 5.54 11.11 6.82
N GLU A 198 5.60 9.78 6.89
CA GLU A 198 6.47 8.99 6.02
C GLU A 198 6.11 9.13 4.54
N ASP A 199 4.82 9.27 4.25
CA ASP A 199 4.30 9.49 2.89
C ASP A 199 4.62 10.88 2.35
N THR A 200 4.50 11.88 3.22
CA THR A 200 4.73 13.28 2.93
C THR A 200 6.22 13.54 2.75
N GLU A 201 7.06 12.95 3.60
CA GLU A 201 8.52 13.05 3.53
C GLU A 201 9.06 12.43 2.25
N LEU A 202 8.61 11.23 1.86
CA LEU A 202 8.96 10.61 0.59
C LEU A 202 8.55 11.49 -0.60
N ALA A 203 7.34 12.05 -0.57
CA ALA A 203 6.86 12.93 -1.64
C ALA A 203 7.64 14.25 -1.71
N VAL A 204 8.03 14.84 -0.58
CA VAL A 204 8.90 16.02 -0.55
C VAL A 204 10.25 15.72 -1.17
N ARG A 205 10.89 14.59 -0.82
CA ARG A 205 12.13 14.14 -1.47
C ARG A 205 11.93 13.95 -2.97
N ALA A 206 10.82 13.35 -3.38
CA ALA A 206 10.46 13.20 -4.80
C ALA A 206 10.36 14.56 -5.52
N PHE A 207 9.76 15.57 -4.88
CA PHE A 207 9.67 16.93 -5.44
C PHE A 207 11.04 17.59 -5.59
N HIS A 208 11.92 17.49 -4.58
CA HIS A 208 13.30 17.98 -4.68
C HIS A 208 14.06 17.27 -5.81
N ALA A 209 13.73 16.01 -6.06
CA ALA A 209 14.33 15.18 -7.10
C ALA A 209 13.75 15.42 -8.50
N GLY A 210 12.84 16.37 -8.67
CA GLY A 210 12.18 16.69 -9.94
C GLY A 210 11.00 15.80 -10.33
N VAL A 211 10.52 14.93 -9.43
CA VAL A 211 9.37 14.05 -9.67
C VAL A 211 8.11 14.73 -9.14
N ALA A 212 7.14 14.99 -10.01
CA ALA A 212 5.89 15.64 -9.62
C ALA A 212 4.80 14.63 -9.19
N ARG A 213 3.81 15.08 -8.43
CA ARG A 213 2.60 14.29 -8.17
C ARG A 213 1.55 14.55 -9.23
N ARG A 214 0.82 13.51 -9.62
CA ARG A 214 -0.44 13.63 -10.39
C ARG A 214 -1.57 12.97 -9.60
N ASP A 215 -2.67 13.70 -9.40
CA ASP A 215 -3.84 13.17 -8.69
C ASP A 215 -4.71 12.37 -9.67
N LEU A 216 -4.80 11.05 -9.49
CA LEU A 216 -5.70 10.17 -10.22
C LEU A 216 -7.10 10.28 -9.59
N ARG A 217 -7.78 11.37 -9.88
CA ARG A 217 -9.18 11.61 -9.48
C ARG A 217 -10.11 10.94 -10.48
N LEU A 218 -11.22 10.37 -10.00
CA LEU A 218 -12.23 9.70 -10.85
C LEU A 218 -11.68 8.47 -11.61
N GLY A 219 -10.60 7.89 -11.11
CA GLY A 219 -9.99 6.64 -11.55
C GLY A 219 -9.09 6.13 -10.42
N GLY A 220 -8.56 4.92 -10.56
CA GLY A 220 -7.69 4.31 -9.54
C GLY A 220 -8.33 4.33 -8.15
N LEU A 221 -9.63 4.03 -8.11
CA LEU A 221 -10.46 4.17 -6.91
C LEU A 221 -10.30 2.95 -6.01
N ALA A 222 -10.29 3.18 -4.70
CA ALA A 222 -10.32 2.12 -3.71
C ALA A 222 -11.22 2.51 -2.53
N VAL A 223 -11.79 1.51 -1.88
CA VAL A 223 -12.66 1.66 -0.72
C VAL A 223 -11.85 1.37 0.52
N HIS A 224 -11.77 2.34 1.41
CA HIS A 224 -11.18 2.15 2.73
C HIS A 224 -12.22 1.50 3.63
N LEU A 225 -11.90 0.32 4.18
CA LEU A 225 -12.73 -0.34 5.17
C LEU A 225 -12.72 0.48 6.45
N TYR A 226 -13.90 0.72 7.02
CA TYR A 226 -14.00 1.46 8.27
C TYR A 226 -13.31 0.72 9.42
N HIS A 227 -12.43 1.42 10.12
CA HIS A 227 -11.91 1.03 11.41
C HIS A 227 -11.80 2.26 12.32
N ARG A 228 -11.73 2.05 13.64
CA ARG A 228 -11.54 3.14 14.59
C ARG A 228 -10.13 3.71 14.45
N THR A 229 -10.01 4.96 14.00
CA THR A 229 -8.73 5.66 13.88
C THR A 229 -8.40 6.44 15.15
N ARG A 230 -7.15 6.37 15.63
CA ARG A 230 -6.61 7.30 16.64
C ARG A 230 -5.86 8.44 15.92
N LYS A 231 -6.57 9.45 15.43
CA LYS A 231 -6.04 10.47 14.50
C LYS A 231 -5.35 11.68 15.15
N HIS A 232 -5.08 11.64 16.45
CA HIS A 232 -4.52 12.79 17.17
C HIS A 232 -3.31 12.34 17.97
N LEU A 233 -2.16 12.30 17.31
CA LEU A 233 -0.88 12.45 18.00
C LEU A 233 -0.60 13.95 18.00
N VAL A 234 -0.72 14.56 19.18
CA VAL A 234 -0.08 15.85 19.46
C VAL A 234 1.42 15.54 19.52
N ASP A 235 2.24 16.32 18.82
CA ASP A 235 3.70 16.15 18.70
C ASP A 235 4.15 14.84 18.03
N ASN A 236 3.98 14.76 16.70
CA ASN A 236 4.47 13.60 15.94
C ASN A 236 6.02 13.60 15.91
N PRO A 237 6.70 12.55 16.37
CA PRO A 237 8.17 12.49 16.36
C PRO A 237 8.77 12.66 14.95
N ASN A 238 8.00 12.30 13.92
CA ASN A 238 8.41 12.37 12.52
C ASN A 238 8.32 13.78 11.93
N ASP A 239 7.70 14.76 12.62
CA ASP A 239 7.64 16.15 12.15
C ASP A 239 9.04 16.75 12.00
N ARG A 240 9.97 16.44 12.93
CA ARG A 240 11.37 16.94 12.88
C ARG A 240 12.09 16.45 11.62
N ILE A 241 11.93 15.18 11.26
CA ILE A 241 12.54 14.56 10.07
C ILE A 241 11.97 15.21 8.79
N LEU A 242 10.66 15.44 8.75
CA LEU A 242 10.02 16.10 7.61
C LEU A 242 10.48 17.56 7.44
N GLU A 243 10.55 18.33 8.53
CA GLU A 243 11.01 19.72 8.46
C GLU A 243 12.49 19.82 8.07
N GLU A 244 13.34 18.92 8.57
CA GLU A 244 14.73 18.83 8.15
C GLU A 244 14.86 18.49 6.65
N THR A 245 14.08 17.53 6.17
CA THR A 245 14.03 17.15 4.75
C THR A 245 13.71 18.35 3.87
N LYS A 246 12.72 19.16 4.25
CA LYS A 246 12.34 20.40 3.56
C LYS A 246 13.46 21.44 3.62
N ARG A 247 13.99 21.71 4.81
CA ARG A 247 15.01 22.75 5.05
C ARG A 247 16.30 22.48 4.26
N LEU A 248 16.75 21.23 4.23
CA LEU A 248 18.01 20.84 3.60
C LEU A 248 17.85 20.45 2.12
N GLY A 249 16.62 20.43 1.59
CA GLY A 249 16.39 20.02 0.21
C GLY A 249 16.77 18.56 -0.07
N LEU A 250 16.63 17.67 0.93
CA LEU A 250 17.07 16.28 0.81
C LEU A 250 16.31 15.59 -0.32
N ILE A 251 17.03 14.84 -1.16
CA ILE A 251 16.47 14.02 -2.23
C ILE A 251 16.43 12.54 -1.82
N ARG A 252 17.28 12.15 -0.87
CA ARG A 252 17.51 10.76 -0.50
C ARG A 252 17.63 10.65 1.01
N CYS A 253 17.04 9.61 1.60
CA CYS A 253 17.22 9.29 3.02
C CYS A 253 18.45 8.41 3.23
N GLU A 254 19.05 8.48 4.42
CA GLU A 254 20.21 7.66 4.80
C GLU A 254 19.81 6.20 5.02
N ARG A 255 18.75 5.96 5.82
CA ARG A 255 18.21 4.62 6.08
C ARG A 255 16.93 4.42 5.29
N GLY A 256 16.99 3.54 4.29
CA GLY A 256 15.92 3.34 3.33
C GLY A 256 15.94 1.95 2.69
N VAL A 257 15.44 1.84 1.46
CA VAL A 257 15.25 0.56 0.74
C VAL A 257 16.52 -0.27 0.62
N GLU A 258 17.71 0.36 0.55
CA GLU A 258 18.99 -0.35 0.51
C GLU A 258 19.23 -1.30 1.67
N GLN A 259 18.69 -0.98 2.87
CA GLN A 259 18.72 -1.86 4.04
C GLN A 259 18.08 -3.23 3.76
N CYS A 260 17.12 -3.26 2.83
CA CYS A 260 16.35 -4.45 2.46
C CYS A 260 16.85 -5.11 1.17
N MET A 261 17.75 -4.48 0.41
CA MET A 261 18.16 -4.99 -0.91
C MET A 261 18.91 -6.32 -0.80
N LEU A 262 19.75 -6.47 0.22
CA LEU A 262 20.46 -7.74 0.48
C LEU A 262 19.51 -8.86 0.94
N GLU A 263 18.43 -8.52 1.65
CA GLU A 263 17.41 -9.48 2.10
C GLU A 263 16.73 -10.19 0.92
N PHE A 264 16.67 -9.53 -0.24
CA PHE A 264 16.03 -10.02 -1.46
C PHE A 264 17.00 -10.12 -2.64
N ALA A 265 18.29 -10.37 -2.36
CA ALA A 265 19.26 -10.74 -3.38
C ALA A 265 18.79 -12.02 -4.11
N GLU A 266 18.24 -12.97 -3.34
CA GLU A 266 17.40 -14.04 -3.87
C GLU A 266 15.95 -13.60 -3.87
N ALA A 267 15.26 -13.89 -4.98
CA ALA A 267 13.88 -13.48 -5.10
C ALA A 267 12.98 -14.27 -4.13
N PRO A 268 12.06 -13.60 -3.42
CA PRO A 268 11.22 -14.28 -2.46
C PRO A 268 10.30 -15.31 -3.12
N MET A 269 9.99 -16.37 -2.38
CA MET A 269 9.18 -17.48 -2.86
C MET A 269 7.78 -17.02 -3.31
N ASP A 270 7.33 -17.54 -4.46
CA ASP A 270 5.93 -17.42 -4.88
C ASP A 270 5.10 -18.44 -4.09
N LEU A 271 4.18 -17.96 -3.25
CA LEU A 271 3.37 -18.82 -2.38
C LEU A 271 2.53 -19.83 -3.18
N ARG A 272 2.23 -19.56 -4.45
CA ARG A 272 1.50 -20.48 -5.33
C ARG A 272 2.25 -21.78 -5.60
N THR A 273 3.57 -21.79 -5.42
CA THR A 273 4.43 -22.97 -5.65
C THR A 273 4.54 -23.88 -4.43
N VAL A 274 4.05 -23.42 -3.27
CA VAL A 274 4.09 -24.17 -2.02
C VAL A 274 3.06 -25.31 -2.09
N HIS A 275 3.54 -26.53 -2.37
CA HIS A 275 2.71 -27.73 -2.30
C HIS A 275 2.48 -28.09 -0.82
N SER A 276 1.26 -28.50 -0.48
CA SER A 276 0.82 -28.75 0.91
C SER A 276 1.61 -29.82 1.68
N ALA A 277 2.53 -30.53 1.03
CA ALA A 277 3.26 -31.67 1.59
C ALA A 277 4.67 -31.35 2.12
N ALA A 278 5.20 -30.13 1.94
CA ALA A 278 6.53 -29.77 2.44
C ALA A 278 6.53 -28.33 2.97
N LEU A 279 6.33 -28.16 4.28
CA LEU A 279 6.44 -26.84 4.91
C LEU A 279 7.29 -26.92 6.18
N SER A 280 8.59 -26.73 6.02
CA SER A 280 9.46 -26.15 7.04
C SER A 280 9.77 -24.70 6.66
N LEU A 281 8.74 -23.87 6.49
CA LEU A 281 8.92 -22.42 6.52
C LEU A 281 9.19 -22.02 7.98
N PRO A 282 10.15 -21.12 8.25
CA PRO A 282 10.54 -20.78 9.62
C PRO A 282 9.32 -20.38 10.45
N PRO A 283 9.23 -20.84 11.71
CA PRO A 283 8.11 -20.51 12.58
C PRO A 283 8.07 -18.99 12.81
N ILE A 284 6.86 -18.42 12.77
CA ILE A 284 6.63 -17.07 13.28
C ILE A 284 6.79 -17.17 14.80
N PRO A 285 7.78 -16.51 15.43
CA PRO A 285 7.92 -16.54 16.88
C PRO A 285 6.66 -15.96 17.53
N PRO A 286 6.23 -16.49 18.69
CA PRO A 286 5.05 -15.97 19.40
C PRO A 286 5.28 -14.48 19.72
N GLY A 287 4.45 -13.62 19.13
CA GLY A 287 4.57 -12.17 19.28
C GLY A 287 4.28 -11.72 20.71
N ARG A 288 4.98 -10.69 21.19
CA ARG A 288 4.57 -9.97 22.41
C ARG A 288 3.24 -9.27 22.11
N ILE A 289 2.22 -9.50 22.93
CA ILE A 289 0.91 -8.87 22.79
C ILE A 289 1.06 -7.36 23.05
N ALA A 290 1.20 -6.57 21.98
CA ALA A 290 1.00 -5.13 22.07
C ALA A 290 -0.51 -4.86 22.01
N VAL A 291 -1.13 -4.73 23.19
CA VAL A 291 -2.53 -4.32 23.32
C VAL A 291 -2.71 -2.95 22.66
N GLY A 292 -3.42 -2.89 21.52
CA GLY A 292 -4.00 -1.64 21.02
C GLY A 292 -3.43 -1.03 19.74
N ARG A 293 -2.94 -1.82 18.77
CA ARG A 293 -2.66 -1.31 17.42
C ARG A 293 -3.87 -1.46 16.49
N ALA A 294 -4.27 -0.36 15.86
CA ALA A 294 -5.31 -0.33 14.84
C ALA A 294 -4.71 -0.64 13.45
N ALA A 295 -5.57 -1.14 12.56
CA ALA A 295 -5.28 -1.42 11.16
C ALA A 295 -4.55 -0.27 10.43
N VAL A 296 -3.70 -0.66 9.48
CA VAL A 296 -2.95 0.18 8.52
C VAL A 296 -3.92 1.12 7.78
N ALA A 297 -3.69 2.45 7.72
CA ALA A 297 -4.58 3.44 7.07
C ALA A 297 -3.91 4.73 6.55
#